data_AF-A0A922Y0M6-F1
#
_entry.id   AF-A0A922Y0M6-F1
#
_cell.length_a   1.000
_cell.length_b   1.000
_cell.length_c   1.000
_cell.angle_alpha   90.00
_cell.angle_beta   90.00
_cell.angle_gamma   90.00
#
_symmetry.space_group_name_H-M   'P 1'
#
loop_
_entity.id
_entity.type
_entity.pdbx_description
1 polymer ?
#
loop_
_entity_poly.entity_id
_entity_poly.type
_entity_poly.pdbx_seq_one_letter_code
_entity_poly.pdbx_strand_id
1 'polypeptide(L)' 'MANKPSTQARVLDVVDVTISRDAAEGAIIKLSIDGSTDVELVFDALTLARLQAILAEADRIQAEEQRTQ' A
#
# COMPACT_ATOMS: atom_id res chain seq x y z
N MET A 1 -22.17 1.08 6.73
CA MET A 1 -21.56 1.72 5.55
C MET A 1 -21.40 0.63 4.50
N ALA A 2 -22.01 0.78 3.32
CA ALA A 2 -21.96 -0.24 2.28
C ALA A 2 -20.51 -0.39 1.80
N ASN A 3 -19.89 -1.55 2.07
CA ASN A 3 -18.61 -1.89 1.46
C ASN A 3 -18.82 -1.89 -0.04
N LYS A 4 -18.22 -0.92 -0.74
CA LYS A 4 -18.18 -0.94 -2.20
C LYS A 4 -17.59 -2.29 -2.63
N PRO A 5 -18.11 -2.91 -3.69
CA PRO A 5 -17.56 -4.17 -4.17
C PRO A 5 -16.07 -3.98 -4.48
N SER A 6 -15.21 -4.78 -3.85
CA SER A 6 -13.79 -4.84 -4.14
C SER A 6 -13.54 -5.95 -5.16
N THR A 7 -12.76 -5.65 -6.19
CA THR A 7 -12.24 -6.68 -7.09
C THR A 7 -10.84 -7.02 -6.61
N GLN A 8 -10.61 -8.28 -6.29
CA GLN A 8 -9.29 -8.74 -5.90
C GLN A 8 -8.39 -8.78 -7.14
N ALA A 9 -7.28 -8.06 -7.10
CA ALA A 9 -6.24 -8.12 -8.12
C ALA A 9 -4.94 -8.62 -7.48
N ARG A 10 -4.19 -9.47 -8.19
CA ARG A 10 -2.87 -9.89 -7.76
C ARG A 10 -1.84 -8.87 -8.25
N VAL A 11 -1.15 -8.23 -7.31
CA VAL A 11 0.01 -7.38 -7.60
C VAL A 11 1.17 -8.30 -7.97
N LEU A 12 1.74 -8.09 -9.15
CA LEU A 12 2.93 -8.77 -9.64
C LEU A 12 4.19 -8.05 -9.17
N ASP A 13 4.19 -6.72 -9.25
CA ASP A 13 5.34 -5.89 -8.90
C ASP A 13 4.93 -4.47 -8.47
N VAL A 14 5.79 -3.82 -7.69
CA VAL A 14 5.68 -2.40 -7.34
C VAL A 14 6.57 -1.61 -8.30
N VAL A 15 5.95 -0.96 -9.28
CA VAL A 15 6.66 -0.30 -10.38
C VAL A 15 7.30 1.02 -9.93
N ASP A 16 6.54 1.83 -9.19
CA ASP A 16 6.99 3.13 -8.72
C ASP A 16 6.27 3.49 -7.40
N VAL A 17 7.01 4.14 -6.51
CA VAL A 17 6.48 4.70 -5.26
C VAL A 17 6.98 6.13 -5.15
N THR A 18 6.11 7.08 -5.50
CA THR A 18 6.39 8.51 -5.36
C THR A 18 5.73 9.01 -4.08
N ILE A 19 6.53 9.23 -3.04
CA ILE A 19 6.07 9.80 -1.78
C ILE A 19 6.43 11.28 -1.79
N SER A 20 5.43 12.17 -1.60
CA SER A 20 5.76 13.58 -1.43
C SER A 20 6.47 13.78 -0.09
N ARG A 21 7.44 14.70 -0.08
CA ARG A 21 8.06 15.19 1.15
C ARG A 21 7.13 16.10 1.95
N ASP A 22 6.06 16.59 1.33
CA ASP A 22 5.02 17.34 2.01
C ASP A 22 4.02 16.38 2.66
N ALA A 23 3.88 16.49 3.98
CA ALA A 23 2.95 15.68 4.76
C ALA A 23 1.48 15.93 4.40
N ALA A 24 1.17 16.94 3.58
CA ALA A 24 -0.17 17.23 3.06
C ALA A 24 -0.43 16.69 1.64
N GLU A 25 0.61 16.35 0.87
CA GLU A 25 0.46 15.94 -0.54
C GLU A 25 0.23 14.43 -0.72
N GLY A 26 0.61 13.59 0.25
CA GLY A 26 0.39 12.15 0.19
C GLY A 26 1.37 11.42 -0.73
N ALA A 27 0.91 10.39 -1.45
CA ALA A 27 1.76 9.56 -2.30
C ALA A 27 1.02 8.94 -3.49
N ILE A 28 1.78 8.61 -4.52
CA ILE A 28 1.33 7.84 -5.68
C ILE A 28 2.10 6.53 -5.70
N ILE A 29 1.38 5.42 -5.78
CA ILE A 29 1.95 4.07 -5.88
C ILE A 29 1.48 3.45 -7.19
N LYS A 30 2.42 3.09 -8.06
CA LYS A 30 2.15 2.38 -9.29
C LYS A 30 2.44 0.90 -9.12
N LEU A 31 1.43 0.07 -9.37
CA LEU A 31 1.46 -1.37 -9.19
C LEU A 31 1.22 -2.05 -10.54
N SER A 32 2.06 -3.02 -10.88
CA SER A 32 1.77 -3.91 -11.99
C SER A 32 0.90 -5.06 -11.50
N ILE A 33 -0.19 -5.34 -12.20
CA ILE A 33 -1.15 -6.37 -11.82
C ILE A 33 -1.28 -7.44 -12.91
N ASP A 34 -1.56 -8.67 -12.47
CA ASP A 34 -1.62 -9.81 -13.39
C ASP A 34 -2.78 -9.72 -14.36
N GLY A 35 -2.49 -9.93 -15.65
CA GLY A 35 -3.50 -9.98 -16.71
C GLY A 35 -4.22 -8.66 -17.01
N SER A 36 -3.69 -7.50 -16.59
CA SER A 36 -4.31 -6.20 -16.84
C SER A 36 -3.26 -5.08 -16.96
N THR A 37 -3.73 -3.84 -17.17
CA THR A 37 -2.87 -2.64 -17.16
C THR A 37 -2.43 -2.30 -15.74
N ASP A 38 -1.24 -1.71 -15.61
CA ASP A 38 -0.75 -1.15 -14.36
C ASP A 38 -1.82 -0.26 -13.69
N VAL A 39 -1.91 -0.36 -12.37
CA VAL A 39 -2.81 0.43 -11.53
C VAL A 39 -2.00 1.49 -10.82
N GLU A 40 -2.45 2.74 -10.94
CA GLU A 40 -1.93 3.86 -10.17
C GLU A 40 -2.89 4.18 -9.02
N LEU A 41 -2.37 4.09 -7.80
CA LEU A 41 -3.09 4.39 -6.57
C LEU A 41 -2.61 5.73 -6.03
N VAL A 42 -3.51 6.69 -5.96
CA VAL A 42 -3.25 8.01 -5.37
C VAL A 42 -3.79 8.02 -3.94
N PHE A 43 -2.90 8.28 -3.00
CA PHE A 43 -3.21 8.39 -1.59
C PHE A 43 -3.11 9.84 -1.16
N ASP A 44 -4.16 10.34 -0.51
CA ASP A 44 -4.05 11.57 0.27
C ASP A 44 -3.16 11.34 1.50
N ALA A 45 -2.67 12.43 2.08
CA ALA A 45 -1.82 12.43 3.27
C ALA A 45 -2.35 11.56 4.43
N LEU A 46 -3.65 11.66 4.75
CA LEU A 46 -4.22 10.94 5.88
C LEU A 46 -4.30 9.44 5.58
N THR A 47 -4.71 9.08 4.37
CA THR A 47 -4.78 7.68 3.95
C THR A 47 -3.38 7.06 3.85
N LEU A 48 -2.38 7.81 3.38
CA LEU A 48 -0.98 7.36 3.40
C LEU A 48 -0.47 7.12 4.81
N ALA A 49 -0.71 8.06 5.74
CA ALA A 49 -0.32 7.89 7.14
C ALA A 49 -0.96 6.65 7.79
N ARG A 50 -2.23 6.37 7.45
CA ARG A 50 -2.91 5.14 7.89
C ARG A 50 -2.26 3.89 7.29
N LEU A 51 -1.92 3.90 6.00
CA LEU A 51 -1.22 2.78 5.35
C LEU A 51 0.13 2.52 6.00
N GLN A 52 0.92 3.57 6.26
CA GLN A 52 2.21 3.45 6.95
C GLN A 52 2.08 2.86 8.36
N ALA A 53 1.05 3.26 9.12
CA ALA A 53 0.79 2.70 10.44
C ALA A 53 0.43 1.21 10.38
N ILE A 54 -0.37 0.79 9.39
CA ILE A 54 -0.73 -0.62 9.19
C ILE A 54 0.50 -1.44 8.78
N LEU A 55 1.34 -0.91 7.88
CA LEU A 55 2.56 -1.58 7.45
C LEU A 55 3.57 -1.72 8.60
N ALA A 56 3.75 -0.67 9.41
CA ALA A 56 4.61 -0.74 10.59
C ALA A 56 4.16 -1.81 11.61
N GLU A 57 2.86 -2.01 11.76
CA GLU A 57 2.32 -3.10 12.58
C GLU A 57 2.59 -4.48 11.95
N ALA A 58 2.46 -4.60 10.62
CA ALA A 58 2.78 -5.83 9.90
C ALA A 58 4.27 -6.18 10.00
N ASP A 59 5.17 -5.19 9.92
CA ASP A 59 6.60 -5.35 10.18
C ASP A 59 6.86 -5.89 11.58
N ARG A 60 6.12 -5.40 12.59
CA ARG A 60 6.25 -5.90 13.97
C ARG A 60 5.88 -7.38 14.06
N ILE A 61 4.75 -7.78 13.46
CA ILE A 61 4.28 -9.17 13.46
C ILE A 61 5.30 -10.09 12.77
N GLN A 62 5.80 -9.70 11.59
CA GLN A 62 6.82 -10.48 10.89
C GLN A 62 8.14 -10.58 11.66
N ALA A 63 8.54 -9.50 12.34
CA ALA A 63 9.73 -9.51 13.20
C ALA A 63 9.57 -10.40 14.44
N GLU A 64 8.35 -10.55 14.97
CA GLU A 64 8.04 -11.49 16.05
C GLU A 64 8.10 -12.95 15.54
N GLU A 65 7.58 -13.23 14.34
CA GLU A 65 7.68 -14.56 13.72
C GLU A 65 9.13 -14.95 13.38
N GLN A 66 9.95 -14.02 12.90
CA GLN A 66 11.37 -14.27 12.60
C GLN A 66 12.23 -14.54 13.84
N ARG A 67 11.86 -14.03 15.02
CA ARG A 67 12.57 -14.29 16.29
C ARG A 67 12.29 -15.68 16.88
N THR A 68 11.28 -16.37 16.37
CA THR A 68 10.83 -17.66 16.89
C THR A 68 11.34 -18.85 16.05
N GLN A 69 12.11 -18.59 14.99
CA GLN A 69 12.92 -19.57 14.24
C GLN A 69 14.38 -19.50 14.69
#